data_AF-A0A6J8BDC7-F1
#
_entry.id   AF-A0A6J8BDC7-F1
#
_cell.length_a   1.000
_cell.length_b   1.000
_cell.length_c   1.000
_cell.angle_alpha   90.00
_cell.angle_beta   90.00
_cell.angle_gamma   90.00
#
_symmetry.space_group_name_H-M   'P 1'
#
loop_
_entity.id
_entity.type
_entity.pdbx_description
1 polymer ?
#
loop_
_entity_poly.entity_id
_entity_poly.type
_entity_poly.pdbx_seq_one_letter_code
_entity_poly.pdbx_strand_id
1 'polypeptide(L)'
;MTLTERGTEIDKITVKKAWKIIEKIEDELEDGISYKKDLNCQDYIEKRFTEEIEKRKMNEEKKTQMQMFCKLMSGYLGVYVGDDLKLASAKCYEMGGEYDDDDDVILSHGYSLLLKALQDDLTDSNVKFNRNVVSIQWKSEQSTVKVICESQDKTIEEYIADHVIVTCSLGHLKQNHDNIFHPSLPDKKIKAIERMGFGSVGKIFLYYEIPFWRKEDSGILLAWDSSDDDSTSWYKSIFKFSTIPTCKKVLLAWIHGKASKHMETLSMNEVARTCTEILRKFWKNKEIPEPTLTQTSSWSRDPSFLGAYSYFAVDSHKSCISDIAEPLFVADKPIVCFAGEATHSKWFSYTHGARSSGIREANRILNLSSPSK
;
A
#
# COMPACT_ATOMS: atom_id res chain seq x y z
N MET A 1 18.83 -4.86 -15.28
CA MET A 1 18.54 -4.99 -16.73
C MET A 1 17.03 -4.98 -16.94
N THR A 2 16.56 -4.58 -18.13
CA THR A 2 15.14 -4.62 -18.50
C THR A 2 14.96 -5.63 -19.61
N LEU A 3 14.27 -6.73 -19.32
CA LEU A 3 14.12 -7.85 -20.25
C LEU A 3 12.66 -7.92 -20.72
N THR A 4 12.47 -8.22 -22.00
CA THR A 4 11.16 -8.59 -22.52
C THR A 4 10.80 -10.03 -22.14
N GLU A 5 9.53 -10.39 -22.29
CA GLU A 5 9.05 -11.75 -22.06
C GLU A 5 9.73 -12.79 -22.97
N ARG A 6 10.27 -12.35 -24.11
CA ARG A 6 11.08 -13.16 -25.02
C ARG A 6 12.56 -13.16 -24.66
N GLY A 7 12.95 -12.69 -23.48
CA GLY A 7 14.33 -12.59 -22.99
C GLY A 7 15.25 -11.78 -23.90
N THR A 8 14.74 -10.70 -24.48
CA THR A 8 15.54 -9.70 -25.20
C THR A 8 15.70 -8.48 -24.30
N GLU A 9 16.92 -7.95 -24.20
CA GLU A 9 17.14 -6.73 -23.40
C GLU A 9 16.63 -5.49 -24.16
N ILE A 10 15.84 -4.65 -23.49
CA ILE A 10 15.51 -3.32 -23.99
C ILE A 10 16.72 -2.42 -23.76
N ASP A 11 17.20 -1.76 -24.81
CA ASP A 11 18.43 -0.99 -24.73
C ASP A 11 18.34 0.15 -23.69
N LYS A 12 19.46 0.39 -23.00
CA LYS A 12 19.52 1.34 -21.88
C LYS A 12 19.16 2.77 -22.27
N ILE A 13 19.39 3.17 -23.53
CA ILE A 13 19.08 4.53 -24.01
C ILE A 13 17.57 4.67 -24.16
N THR A 14 16.89 3.67 -24.72
CA THR A 14 15.44 3.62 -24.84
C THR A 14 14.77 3.60 -23.47
N VAL A 15 15.24 2.76 -22.54
CA VAL A 15 14.78 2.74 -21.14
C VAL A 15 14.92 4.12 -20.50
N LYS A 16 16.12 4.74 -20.55
CA LYS A 16 16.37 6.06 -19.97
C LYS A 16 15.47 7.16 -20.56
N LYS A 17 15.15 7.08 -21.85
CA LYS A 17 14.24 8.03 -22.51
C LYS A 17 12.79 7.85 -22.09
N ALA A 18 12.33 6.60 -21.97
CA ALA A 18 10.98 6.30 -21.52
C ALA A 18 10.78 6.69 -20.05
N TRP A 19 11.75 6.35 -19.20
CA TRP A 19 11.77 6.75 -17.78
C TRP A 19 11.59 8.26 -17.61
N LYS A 20 12.37 9.09 -18.33
CA LYS A 20 12.23 10.56 -18.28
C LYS A 20 10.87 11.11 -18.71
N ILE A 21 10.15 10.39 -19.56
CA ILE A 21 8.79 10.79 -19.94
C ILE A 21 7.84 10.50 -18.79
N ILE A 22 8.03 9.36 -18.12
CA ILE A 22 7.18 8.91 -17.01
C ILE A 22 7.39 9.79 -15.79
N GLU A 23 8.64 10.10 -15.42
CA GLU A 23 8.97 11.08 -14.37
C GLU A 23 8.20 12.39 -14.60
N LYS A 24 8.28 12.94 -15.81
CA LYS A 24 7.55 14.16 -16.16
C LYS A 24 6.03 14.01 -16.02
N ILE A 25 5.46 12.86 -16.40
CA ILE A 25 4.01 12.62 -16.31
C ILE A 25 3.58 12.47 -14.85
N GLU A 26 4.43 11.90 -14.01
CA GLU A 26 4.24 11.77 -12.56
C GLU A 26 4.28 13.16 -11.90
N ASP A 27 5.27 13.99 -12.22
CA ASP A 27 5.33 15.40 -11.80
C ASP A 27 4.03 16.15 -12.20
N GLU A 28 3.53 15.93 -13.42
CA GLU A 28 2.27 16.53 -13.91
C GLU A 28 1.03 16.07 -13.12
N LEU A 29 1.03 14.83 -12.60
CA LEU A 29 -0.03 14.31 -11.74
C LEU A 29 0.01 14.94 -10.35
N GLU A 30 1.21 15.08 -9.76
CA GLU A 30 1.41 15.66 -8.42
C GLU A 30 1.11 17.16 -8.38
N ASP A 31 1.49 17.91 -9.42
CA ASP A 31 1.20 19.34 -9.56
C ASP A 31 -0.31 19.65 -9.68
N GLY A 32 -1.16 18.62 -9.78
CA GLY A 32 -2.61 18.77 -9.80
C GLY A 32 -3.13 19.46 -11.06
N ILE A 33 -2.49 19.19 -12.21
CA ILE A 33 -2.73 19.93 -13.45
C ILE A 33 -4.12 19.68 -14.04
N SER A 34 -4.62 20.73 -14.69
CA SER A 34 -5.81 20.95 -15.53
C SER A 34 -6.10 19.89 -16.63
N TYR A 35 -5.97 18.59 -16.36
CA TYR A 35 -6.57 17.58 -17.23
C TYR A 35 -8.03 17.37 -16.86
N LYS A 36 -8.90 17.24 -17.87
CA LYS A 36 -10.36 17.19 -17.70
C LYS A 36 -10.75 16.17 -16.62
N LYS A 37 -11.65 16.59 -15.73
CA LYS A 37 -12.25 15.78 -14.67
C LYS A 37 -12.60 14.38 -15.22
N ASP A 38 -12.39 13.36 -14.38
CA ASP A 38 -12.91 11.99 -14.52
C ASP A 38 -11.98 10.94 -15.17
N LEU A 39 -10.65 11.17 -15.24
CA LEU A 39 -9.69 10.12 -15.61
C LEU A 39 -9.01 9.47 -14.38
N ASN A 40 -8.77 8.16 -14.48
CA ASN A 40 -7.89 7.43 -13.56
C ASN A 40 -6.41 7.59 -13.96
N CYS A 41 -5.50 7.19 -13.08
CA CYS A 41 -4.07 7.34 -13.28
C CYS A 41 -3.57 6.54 -14.50
N GLN A 42 -4.08 5.32 -14.72
CA GLN A 42 -3.65 4.48 -15.85
C GLN A 42 -3.94 5.17 -17.19
N ASP A 43 -5.19 5.58 -17.40
CA ASP A 43 -5.63 6.21 -18.65
C ASP A 43 -4.89 7.53 -18.90
N TYR A 44 -4.61 8.28 -17.83
CA TYR A 44 -3.82 9.51 -17.93
C TYR A 44 -2.39 9.22 -18.39
N ILE A 45 -1.70 8.29 -17.71
CA ILE A 45 -0.31 7.93 -18.01
C ILE A 45 -0.19 7.39 -19.44
N GLU A 46 -1.03 6.43 -19.83
CA GLU A 46 -0.96 5.82 -21.16
C GLU A 46 -1.21 6.85 -22.27
N LYS A 47 -2.19 7.72 -22.08
CA LYS A 47 -2.51 8.76 -23.06
C LYS A 47 -1.38 9.78 -23.19
N ARG A 48 -0.90 10.35 -22.07
CA ARG A 48 0.16 11.35 -22.07
C ARG A 48 1.48 10.77 -22.58
N PHE A 49 1.79 9.53 -22.23
CA PHE A 49 2.98 8.84 -22.72
C PHE A 49 2.90 8.62 -24.23
N THR A 50 1.73 8.20 -24.75
CA THR A 50 1.49 8.03 -26.20
C THR A 50 1.69 9.34 -26.96
N GLU A 51 1.11 10.45 -26.46
CA GLU A 51 1.30 11.78 -27.04
C GLU A 51 2.78 12.21 -27.08
N GLU A 52 3.58 11.86 -26.06
CA GLU A 52 5.01 12.21 -25.98
C GLU A 52 5.90 11.37 -26.90
N ILE A 53 5.57 10.10 -27.13
CA ILE A 53 6.32 9.25 -28.07
C ILE A 53 5.99 9.58 -29.53
N GLU A 54 4.75 9.98 -29.84
CA GLU A 54 4.33 10.35 -31.21
C GLU A 54 5.03 11.61 -31.72
N LYS A 55 5.37 12.55 -30.83
CA LYS A 55 6.14 13.76 -31.16
C LYS A 55 7.59 13.48 -31.57
N ARG A 56 8.10 12.27 -31.32
CA ARG A 56 9.53 11.93 -31.48
C ARG A 56 9.75 11.14 -32.76
N LYS A 57 10.76 11.54 -33.54
CA LYS A 57 11.22 10.76 -34.71
C LYS A 57 11.96 9.50 -34.25
N MET A 58 11.31 8.34 -34.31
CA MET A 58 11.91 7.03 -34.04
C MET A 58 11.20 5.92 -34.83
N ASN A 59 11.85 4.77 -34.95
CA ASN A 59 11.26 3.60 -35.61
C ASN A 59 10.20 2.91 -34.72
N GLU A 60 9.34 2.10 -35.33
CA GLU A 60 8.25 1.40 -34.62
C GLU A 60 8.77 0.44 -33.54
N GLU A 61 9.91 -0.22 -33.77
CA GLU A 61 10.52 -1.09 -32.77
C GLU A 61 10.82 -0.36 -31.45
N LYS A 62 11.42 0.85 -31.53
CA LYS A 62 11.70 1.65 -30.33
C LYS A 62 10.42 2.16 -29.68
N LYS A 63 9.39 2.51 -30.46
CA LYS A 63 8.08 2.90 -29.89
C LYS A 63 7.48 1.74 -29.09
N THR A 64 7.48 0.54 -29.65
CA THR A 64 7.01 -0.67 -28.95
C THR A 64 7.78 -0.91 -27.67
N GLN A 65 9.13 -0.83 -27.71
CA GLN A 65 9.95 -0.98 -26.50
C GLN A 65 9.65 0.09 -25.43
N MET A 66 9.44 1.35 -25.83
CA MET A 66 9.04 2.42 -24.91
C MET A 66 7.66 2.17 -24.31
N GLN A 67 6.69 1.69 -25.10
CA GLN A 67 5.36 1.32 -24.60
C GLN A 67 5.42 0.14 -23.63
N MET A 68 6.22 -0.88 -23.91
CA MET A 68 6.45 -1.99 -22.97
C MET A 68 7.05 -1.48 -21.65
N PHE A 69 7.98 -0.52 -21.73
CA PHE A 69 8.53 0.11 -20.54
C PHE A 69 7.50 0.94 -19.77
N CYS A 70 6.63 1.68 -20.46
CA CYS A 70 5.52 2.40 -19.83
C CYS A 70 4.60 1.46 -19.04
N LYS A 71 4.24 0.31 -19.61
CA LYS A 71 3.43 -0.71 -18.92
C LYS A 71 4.13 -1.30 -17.70
N LEU A 72 5.43 -1.56 -17.80
CA LEU A 72 6.25 -1.99 -16.66
C LEU A 72 6.17 -0.96 -15.53
N MET A 73 6.30 0.32 -15.87
CA MET A 73 6.21 1.41 -14.90
C MET A 73 4.80 1.60 -14.31
N SER A 74 3.73 1.29 -15.05
CA SER A 74 2.39 1.20 -14.46
C SER A 74 2.33 0.17 -13.32
N GLY A 75 3.03 -0.97 -13.44
CA GLY A 75 3.14 -1.94 -12.36
C GLY A 75 3.98 -1.43 -11.17
N TYR A 76 5.05 -0.67 -11.45
CA TYR A 76 5.83 0.02 -10.42
C TYR A 76 4.95 1.00 -9.64
N LEU A 77 4.30 1.94 -10.32
CA LEU A 77 3.42 2.95 -9.71
C LEU A 77 2.20 2.32 -9.03
N GLY A 78 1.67 1.22 -9.57
CA GLY A 78 0.60 0.45 -8.94
C GLY A 78 1.00 -0.11 -7.58
N VAL A 79 2.27 -0.47 -7.37
CA VAL A 79 2.78 -0.82 -6.04
C VAL A 79 2.84 0.40 -5.13
N TYR A 80 3.27 1.58 -5.60
CA TYR A 80 3.31 2.80 -4.77
C TYR A 80 1.91 3.25 -4.33
N VAL A 81 0.96 3.29 -5.27
CA VAL A 81 -0.47 3.55 -4.97
C VAL A 81 -1.06 2.45 -4.09
N GLY A 82 -0.59 1.21 -4.27
CA GLY A 82 -1.06 0.03 -3.56
C GLY A 82 -2.22 -0.70 -4.23
N ASP A 83 -2.63 -0.32 -5.44
CA ASP A 83 -3.72 -0.97 -6.18
C ASP A 83 -3.57 -0.75 -7.70
N ASP A 84 -4.55 -1.18 -8.49
CA ASP A 84 -4.61 -0.88 -9.92
C ASP A 84 -4.75 0.63 -10.15
N LEU A 85 -3.90 1.19 -11.02
CA LEU A 85 -3.94 2.60 -11.41
C LEU A 85 -5.25 3.01 -12.08
N LYS A 86 -6.06 2.05 -12.58
CA LYS A 86 -7.43 2.27 -13.06
C LYS A 86 -8.39 2.69 -11.94
N LEU A 87 -8.08 2.36 -10.69
CA LEU A 87 -8.88 2.74 -9.52
C LEU A 87 -8.41 4.04 -8.86
N ALA A 88 -7.17 4.45 -9.14
CA ALA A 88 -6.55 5.62 -8.55
C ALA A 88 -6.95 6.91 -9.27
N SER A 89 -7.27 7.96 -8.51
CA SER A 89 -7.66 9.27 -9.05
C SER A 89 -6.46 10.00 -9.63
N ALA A 90 -6.47 10.33 -10.92
CA ALA A 90 -5.46 11.25 -11.46
C ALA A 90 -5.61 12.67 -10.89
N LYS A 91 -6.84 13.06 -10.52
CA LYS A 91 -7.17 14.38 -9.98
C LYS A 91 -6.67 14.58 -8.54
N CYS A 92 -6.75 13.52 -7.74
CA CYS A 92 -6.31 13.54 -6.35
C CYS A 92 -5.04 12.69 -6.19
N TYR A 93 -4.28 12.51 -7.27
CA TYR A 93 -3.03 11.77 -7.21
C TYR A 93 -2.09 12.52 -6.26
N GLU A 94 -1.62 11.79 -5.27
CA GLU A 94 -0.68 12.26 -4.28
C GLU A 94 0.02 10.99 -3.79
N MET A 95 1.33 10.89 -3.99
CA MET A 95 2.14 10.02 -3.16
C MET A 95 2.36 10.81 -1.88
N GLY A 96 1.91 10.29 -0.73
CA GLY A 96 1.98 11.04 0.54
C GLY A 96 3.34 11.71 0.69
N GLY A 97 3.35 13.02 0.96
CA GLY A 97 4.49 13.89 0.68
C GLY A 97 5.80 13.38 1.28
N GLU A 98 6.86 13.38 0.48
CA GLU A 98 8.19 12.98 0.90
C GLU A 98 8.86 14.10 1.73
N TYR A 99 9.95 13.76 2.42
CA TYR A 99 10.82 14.77 2.99
C TYR A 99 11.84 15.16 1.91
N ASP A 100 11.82 16.43 1.50
CA ASP A 100 12.48 16.93 0.28
C ASP A 100 14.02 16.81 0.24
N ASP A 101 14.68 16.21 1.24
CA ASP A 101 16.15 16.32 1.42
C ASP A 101 16.89 15.04 1.89
N ASP A 102 16.26 13.87 2.05
CA ASP A 102 16.93 12.67 2.55
C ASP A 102 16.75 11.43 1.65
N ASP A 103 17.83 10.69 1.40
CA ASP A 103 17.81 9.40 0.71
C ASP A 103 16.95 8.37 1.48
N ASP A 104 16.21 7.52 0.75
CA ASP A 104 15.51 6.37 1.32
C ASP A 104 16.45 5.44 2.11
N VAL A 105 16.14 5.22 3.39
CA VAL A 105 16.95 4.35 4.26
C VAL A 105 16.28 2.99 4.48
N ILE A 106 17.02 1.92 4.21
CA ILE A 106 16.61 0.56 4.56
C ILE A 106 17.21 0.17 5.91
N LEU A 107 16.34 -0.14 6.88
CA LEU A 107 16.74 -0.65 8.18
C LEU A 107 17.28 -2.08 8.04
N SER A 108 18.60 -2.23 8.18
CA SER A 108 19.32 -3.47 7.89
C SER A 108 18.92 -4.68 8.74
N HIS A 109 18.34 -4.42 9.91
CA HIS A 109 17.89 -5.43 10.87
C HIS A 109 16.36 -5.55 10.92
N GLY A 110 15.65 -4.95 9.95
CA GLY A 110 14.20 -4.97 9.85
C GLY A 110 13.51 -3.84 10.61
N TYR A 111 12.31 -3.49 10.15
CA TYR A 111 11.50 -2.39 10.70
C TYR A 111 10.99 -2.69 12.12
N SER A 112 10.97 -3.96 12.54
CA SER A 112 10.54 -4.37 13.88
C SER A 112 11.39 -3.76 15.01
N LEU A 113 12.63 -3.32 14.73
CA LEU A 113 13.46 -2.62 15.72
C LEU A 113 12.79 -1.34 16.25
N LEU A 114 12.11 -0.60 15.38
CA LEU A 114 11.40 0.62 15.78
C LEU A 114 10.21 0.28 16.68
N LEU A 115 9.49 -0.80 16.38
CA LEU A 115 8.39 -1.27 17.23
C LEU A 115 8.91 -1.75 18.59
N LYS A 116 10.04 -2.47 18.62
CA LYS A 116 10.66 -2.92 19.86
C LYS A 116 11.05 -1.75 20.75
N ALA A 117 11.66 -0.71 20.19
CA ALA A 117 12.01 0.49 20.94
C ALA A 117 10.79 1.20 21.55
N LEU A 118 9.62 1.15 20.90
CA LEU A 118 8.37 1.68 21.44
C LEU A 118 7.72 0.76 22.48
N GLN A 119 8.00 -0.54 22.42
CA GLN A 119 7.47 -1.53 23.36
C GLN A 119 8.19 -1.51 24.71
N ASP A 120 9.44 -1.04 24.77
CA ASP A 120 10.24 -1.02 26.01
C ASP A 120 9.57 -0.20 27.13
N ASP A 121 8.73 0.79 26.78
CA ASP A 121 7.96 1.62 27.72
C ASP A 121 6.55 1.06 28.05
N LEU A 122 6.16 -0.06 27.43
CA LEU A 122 4.83 -0.66 27.57
C LEU A 122 4.90 -1.97 28.38
N THR A 123 3.90 -2.18 29.22
CA THR A 123 3.74 -3.42 30.00
C THR A 123 2.51 -4.20 29.56
N ASP A 124 2.34 -5.43 30.04
CA ASP A 124 1.12 -6.24 29.83
C ASP A 124 -0.15 -5.57 30.39
N SER A 125 0.00 -4.55 31.25
CA SER A 125 -1.13 -3.73 31.69
C SER A 125 -1.59 -2.73 30.62
N ASN A 126 -0.68 -2.32 29.72
CA ASN A 126 -0.94 -1.36 28.66
C ASN A 126 -1.38 -2.02 27.35
N VAL A 127 -0.88 -3.22 27.05
CA VAL A 127 -1.15 -3.93 25.78
C VAL A 127 -1.82 -5.26 26.05
N LYS A 128 -3.03 -5.45 25.50
CA LYS A 128 -3.79 -6.70 25.58
C LYS A 128 -3.89 -7.34 24.20
N PHE A 129 -3.06 -8.35 23.94
CA PHE A 129 -3.13 -9.14 22.71
C PHE A 129 -4.32 -10.10 22.73
N ASN A 130 -4.73 -10.60 21.56
CA ASN A 130 -5.81 -11.57 21.40
C ASN A 130 -7.16 -11.08 21.97
N ARG A 131 -7.43 -9.78 21.81
CA ARG A 131 -8.68 -9.11 22.19
C ARG A 131 -9.20 -8.34 20.98
N ASN A 132 -10.14 -8.95 20.27
CA ASN A 132 -10.75 -8.34 19.11
C ASN A 132 -11.85 -7.37 19.56
N VAL A 133 -11.76 -6.10 19.21
CA VAL A 133 -12.83 -5.14 19.50
C VAL A 133 -14.02 -5.45 18.59
N VAL A 134 -15.16 -5.78 19.19
CA VAL A 134 -16.40 -6.12 18.46
C VAL A 134 -17.47 -5.04 18.57
N SER A 135 -17.36 -4.13 19.54
CA SER A 135 -18.34 -3.06 19.74
C SER A 135 -17.72 -1.85 20.46
N ILE A 136 -18.07 -0.65 20.01
CA ILE A 136 -17.69 0.65 20.55
C ILE A 136 -18.98 1.44 20.76
N GLN A 137 -19.44 1.50 22.01
CA GLN A 137 -20.65 2.20 22.41
C GLN A 137 -20.28 3.59 22.92
N TRP A 138 -20.44 4.62 22.08
CA TRP A 138 -19.84 5.95 22.29
C TRP A 138 -20.83 7.08 22.58
N LYS A 139 -22.14 6.82 22.56
CA LYS A 139 -23.14 7.73 23.15
C LYS A 139 -23.82 7.04 24.33
N SER A 140 -23.14 7.02 25.47
CA SER A 140 -23.74 6.61 26.75
C SER A 140 -24.24 7.84 27.52
N GLU A 141 -25.21 7.64 28.43
CA GLU A 141 -25.75 8.70 29.30
C GLU A 141 -24.69 9.36 30.20
N GLN A 142 -23.51 8.75 30.32
CA GLN A 142 -22.44 9.17 31.25
C GLN A 142 -21.25 9.85 30.56
N SER A 143 -21.35 10.23 29.28
CA SER A 143 -20.24 10.83 28.52
C SER A 143 -18.95 9.97 28.51
N THR A 144 -19.11 8.64 28.62
CA THR A 144 -18.05 7.63 28.53
C THR A 144 -18.25 6.73 27.31
N VAL A 145 -17.19 6.05 26.90
CA VAL A 145 -17.22 4.99 25.89
C VAL A 145 -17.15 3.64 26.57
N LYS A 146 -17.97 2.70 26.11
CA LYS A 146 -17.84 1.28 26.44
C LYS A 146 -17.32 0.52 25.22
N VAL A 147 -16.17 -0.14 25.37
CA VAL A 147 -15.55 -0.99 24.35
C VAL A 147 -15.75 -2.45 24.77
N ILE A 148 -16.31 -3.25 23.86
CA ILE A 148 -16.51 -4.68 24.06
C ILE A 148 -15.50 -5.43 23.21
N CYS A 149 -14.73 -6.29 23.85
CA CYS A 149 -13.72 -7.13 23.22
C CYS A 149 -14.13 -8.60 23.32
N GLU A 150 -13.90 -9.35 22.24
CA GLU A 150 -14.00 -10.81 22.20
C GLU A 150 -12.59 -11.41 22.14
N SER A 151 -12.34 -12.37 23.02
CA SER A 151 -11.11 -13.17 23.06
C SER A 151 -11.18 -14.38 22.10
N GLN A 152 -10.04 -15.04 21.86
CA GLN A 152 -10.00 -16.24 21.02
C GLN A 152 -10.89 -17.39 21.54
N ASP A 153 -11.04 -17.50 22.86
CA ASP A 153 -11.90 -18.47 23.55
C ASP A 153 -13.35 -18.00 23.70
N LYS A 154 -13.75 -16.93 22.98
CA LYS A 154 -15.11 -16.37 22.99
C LYS A 154 -15.56 -15.75 24.31
N THR A 155 -14.64 -15.53 25.24
CA THR A 155 -14.88 -14.73 26.44
C THR A 155 -15.02 -13.26 26.06
N ILE A 156 -16.06 -12.60 26.59
CA ILE A 156 -16.35 -11.18 26.40
C ILE A 156 -15.75 -10.36 27.54
N GLU A 157 -15.04 -9.29 27.19
CA GLU A 157 -14.48 -8.31 28.12
C GLU A 157 -15.01 -6.92 27.79
N GLU A 158 -15.26 -6.13 28.83
CA GLU A 158 -15.78 -4.77 28.71
C GLU A 158 -14.81 -3.77 29.32
N TYR A 159 -14.55 -2.69 28.58
CA TYR A 159 -13.68 -1.61 28.99
C TYR A 159 -14.47 -0.30 28.95
N ILE A 160 -14.46 0.45 30.05
CA ILE A 160 -15.08 1.78 30.13
C ILE A 160 -13.96 2.81 30.15
N ALA A 161 -14.06 3.82 29.29
CA ALA A 161 -13.07 4.89 29.18
C ALA A 161 -13.74 6.25 28.94
N ASP A 162 -13.06 7.32 29.34
CA ASP A 162 -13.46 8.70 29.02
C ASP A 162 -13.36 9.02 27.53
N HIS A 163 -12.39 8.38 26.86
CA HIS A 163 -12.02 8.60 25.46
C HIS A 163 -11.49 7.30 24.86
N VAL A 164 -11.72 7.10 23.56
CA VAL A 164 -11.14 5.99 22.78
C VAL A 164 -10.43 6.56 21.56
N ILE A 165 -9.20 6.10 21.28
CA ILE A 165 -8.51 6.36 20.01
C ILE A 165 -8.60 5.10 19.16
N VAL A 166 -9.28 5.18 18.02
CA VAL A 166 -9.39 4.11 17.04
C VAL A 166 -8.23 4.22 16.07
N THR A 167 -7.45 3.14 15.96
CA THR A 167 -6.31 3.01 15.03
C THR A 167 -6.48 1.83 14.08
N CYS A 168 -7.72 1.36 13.88
CA CYS A 168 -8.03 0.32 12.90
C CYS A 168 -7.55 0.73 11.51
N SER A 169 -7.09 -0.24 10.71
CA SER A 169 -6.81 0.02 9.30
C SER A 169 -8.06 0.54 8.59
N LEU A 170 -7.88 1.33 7.54
CA LEU A 170 -9.02 1.76 6.73
C LEU A 170 -9.74 0.55 6.12
N GLY A 171 -9.04 -0.49 5.69
CA GLY A 171 -9.66 -1.74 5.22
C GLY A 171 -10.59 -2.38 6.24
N HIS A 172 -10.17 -2.43 7.50
CA HIS A 172 -11.01 -2.94 8.59
C HIS A 172 -12.21 -2.05 8.85
N LEU A 173 -12.03 -0.73 8.83
CA LEU A 173 -13.15 0.22 8.95
C LEU A 173 -14.16 0.03 7.81
N LYS A 174 -13.71 -0.03 6.55
CA LYS A 174 -14.60 -0.25 5.38
C LYS A 174 -15.47 -1.49 5.52
N GLN A 175 -14.94 -2.58 6.06
CA GLN A 175 -15.69 -3.81 6.22
C GLN A 175 -16.60 -3.83 7.45
N ASN A 176 -16.22 -3.15 8.54
CA ASN A 176 -16.82 -3.40 9.86
C ASN A 176 -17.44 -2.16 10.52
N HIS A 177 -17.32 -0.95 9.96
CA HIS A 177 -17.77 0.28 10.62
C HIS A 177 -19.25 0.24 11.03
N ASP A 178 -20.12 -0.34 10.20
CA ASP A 178 -21.56 -0.48 10.49
C ASP A 178 -21.86 -1.38 11.69
N ASN A 179 -20.99 -2.35 11.98
CA ASN A 179 -21.19 -3.36 13.01
C ASN A 179 -20.49 -3.02 14.34
N ILE A 180 -19.41 -2.23 14.30
CA ILE A 180 -18.58 -1.98 15.50
C ILE A 180 -18.95 -0.67 16.21
N PHE A 181 -19.60 0.29 15.56
CA PHE A 181 -19.92 1.58 16.20
C PHE A 181 -21.40 1.69 16.58
N HIS A 182 -21.66 2.00 17.86
CA HIS A 182 -23.01 2.25 18.36
C HIS A 182 -23.10 3.55 19.15
N PRO A 183 -23.94 4.51 18.74
CA PRO A 183 -24.69 4.55 17.49
C PRO A 183 -23.78 4.56 16.25
N SER A 184 -24.36 4.41 15.05
CA SER A 184 -23.59 4.42 13.81
C SER A 184 -22.80 5.72 13.63
N LEU A 185 -21.71 5.64 12.85
CA LEU A 185 -20.89 6.79 12.49
C LEU A 185 -21.72 7.82 11.69
N PRO A 186 -21.37 9.11 11.75
CA PRO A 186 -22.01 10.11 10.89
C PRO A 186 -21.81 9.80 9.40
N ASP A 187 -22.84 10.03 8.58
CA ASP A 187 -22.82 9.80 7.12
C ASP A 187 -21.59 10.38 6.41
N LYS A 188 -21.13 11.55 6.84
CA LYS A 188 -19.95 12.22 6.30
C LYS A 188 -18.71 11.34 6.43
N LYS A 189 -18.51 10.73 7.61
CA LYS A 189 -17.40 9.82 7.90
C LYS A 189 -17.55 8.51 7.15
N ILE A 190 -18.75 7.92 7.12
CA ILE A 190 -19.04 6.70 6.36
C ILE A 190 -18.71 6.90 4.88
N LYS A 191 -19.19 7.98 4.27
CA LYS A 191 -18.88 8.30 2.86
C LYS A 191 -17.38 8.47 2.62
N ALA A 192 -16.63 9.04 3.57
CA ALA A 192 -15.19 9.19 3.44
C ALA A 192 -14.46 7.85 3.55
N ILE A 193 -14.83 7.00 4.52
CA ILE A 193 -14.35 5.61 4.63
C ILE A 193 -14.65 4.84 3.33
N GLU A 194 -15.84 5.03 2.76
CA GLU A 194 -16.23 4.31 1.56
C GLU A 194 -15.54 4.77 0.28
N ARG A 195 -15.32 6.07 0.13
CA ARG A 195 -14.72 6.67 -1.07
C ARG A 195 -13.20 6.53 -1.12
N MET A 196 -12.52 6.47 0.01
CA MET A 196 -11.08 6.24 0.04
C MET A 196 -10.75 4.82 -0.42
N GLY A 197 -9.73 4.70 -1.25
CA GLY A 197 -9.17 3.42 -1.64
C GLY A 197 -8.39 2.81 -0.47
N PHE A 198 -8.41 1.48 -0.37
CA PHE A 198 -7.51 0.74 0.51
C PHE A 198 -6.92 -0.42 -0.27
N GLY A 199 -5.65 -0.26 -0.61
CA GLY A 199 -4.92 -1.09 -1.56
C GLY A 199 -4.57 -2.48 -1.02
N SER A 200 -4.06 -3.31 -1.90
CA SER A 200 -3.45 -4.60 -1.59
C SER A 200 -2.07 -4.65 -2.23
N VAL A 201 -1.04 -4.86 -1.41
CA VAL A 201 0.33 -5.05 -1.89
C VAL A 201 0.89 -6.32 -1.29
N GLY A 202 1.52 -7.14 -2.12
CA GLY A 202 2.15 -8.38 -1.77
C GLY A 202 3.66 -8.30 -1.96
N LYS A 203 4.39 -9.02 -1.10
CA LYS A 203 5.82 -9.29 -1.25
C LYS A 203 6.00 -10.79 -1.45
N ILE A 204 6.84 -11.16 -2.41
CA ILE A 204 7.26 -12.54 -2.65
C ILE A 204 8.77 -12.61 -2.42
N PHE A 205 9.18 -13.32 -1.38
CA PHE A 205 10.57 -13.57 -1.05
C PHE A 205 10.96 -14.98 -1.54
N LEU A 206 11.96 -15.04 -2.42
CA LEU A 206 12.50 -16.28 -2.99
C LEU A 206 13.94 -16.44 -2.51
N TYR A 207 14.16 -17.34 -1.56
CA TYR A 207 15.48 -17.64 -1.02
C TYR A 207 16.16 -18.76 -1.81
N TYR A 208 17.41 -18.53 -2.19
CA TYR A 208 18.25 -19.49 -2.87
C TYR A 208 19.52 -19.75 -2.05
N GLU A 209 19.73 -20.99 -1.62
CA GLU A 209 20.96 -21.37 -0.91
C GLU A 209 22.21 -21.05 -1.75
N ILE A 210 22.12 -21.34 -3.05
CA ILE A 210 23.10 -21.01 -4.08
C ILE A 210 22.42 -20.10 -5.12
N PRO A 211 22.68 -18.78 -5.09
CA PRO A 211 22.14 -17.83 -6.08
C PRO A 211 22.58 -18.19 -7.51
N PHE A 212 21.64 -18.12 -8.46
CA PHE A 212 21.93 -18.34 -9.88
C PHE A 212 22.34 -17.06 -10.63
N TRP A 213 22.18 -15.90 -9.99
CA TRP A 213 22.56 -14.58 -10.52
C TRP A 213 23.95 -14.16 -10.01
N ARG A 214 24.57 -13.18 -10.68
CA ARG A 214 25.88 -12.65 -10.26
C ARG A 214 25.74 -11.70 -9.08
N LYS A 215 26.80 -11.53 -8.31
CA LYS A 215 26.80 -10.66 -7.11
C LYS A 215 26.53 -9.18 -7.46
N GLU A 216 26.92 -8.77 -8.67
CA GLU A 216 26.73 -7.41 -9.19
C GLU A 216 25.32 -7.19 -9.75
N ASP A 217 24.55 -8.26 -9.98
CA ASP A 217 23.19 -8.14 -10.50
C ASP A 217 22.24 -7.69 -9.38
N SER A 218 21.66 -6.50 -9.56
CA SER A 218 20.62 -5.98 -8.65
C SER A 218 19.23 -6.56 -8.93
N GLY A 219 19.12 -7.47 -9.90
CA GLY A 219 17.87 -8.09 -10.36
C GLY A 219 17.44 -7.69 -11.78
N ILE A 220 16.18 -7.98 -12.10
CA ILE A 220 15.59 -7.81 -13.43
C ILE A 220 14.27 -7.03 -13.38
N LEU A 221 14.07 -6.18 -14.38
CA LEU A 221 12.81 -5.51 -14.69
C LEU A 221 12.12 -6.31 -15.82
N LEU A 222 10.82 -6.56 -15.66
CA LEU A 222 10.01 -7.43 -16.51
C LEU A 222 9.09 -6.63 -17.43
N ALA A 223 9.45 -6.55 -18.72
CA ALA A 223 8.64 -5.92 -19.75
C ALA A 223 7.77 -6.98 -20.45
N TRP A 224 6.52 -7.11 -20.02
CA TRP A 224 5.56 -8.08 -20.57
C TRP A 224 5.10 -7.71 -22.00
N ASP A 225 4.94 -8.72 -22.88
CA ASP A 225 4.49 -8.51 -24.27
C ASP A 225 2.98 -8.19 -24.35
N SER A 226 2.14 -8.85 -23.54
CA SER A 226 0.67 -8.66 -23.50
C SER A 226 0.14 -8.45 -22.08
N SER A 227 -0.90 -7.61 -21.99
CA SER A 227 -1.69 -7.37 -20.79
C SER A 227 -3.00 -8.17 -20.84
N ASP A 228 -2.89 -9.50 -20.87
CA ASP A 228 -4.08 -10.33 -20.65
C ASP A 228 -4.49 -10.16 -19.19
N ASP A 229 -5.50 -9.32 -18.97
CA ASP A 229 -6.06 -8.97 -17.67
C ASP A 229 -7.08 -10.03 -17.23
N ASP A 230 -6.64 -11.30 -17.26
CA ASP A 230 -7.42 -12.41 -16.69
C ASP A 230 -6.84 -12.82 -15.34
N SER A 231 -7.73 -13.24 -14.45
CA SER A 231 -7.48 -13.81 -13.12
C SER A 231 -6.40 -14.90 -13.09
N THR A 232 -6.22 -15.62 -14.21
CA THR A 232 -5.19 -16.66 -14.37
C THR A 232 -3.77 -16.12 -14.57
N SER A 233 -3.61 -14.81 -14.81
CA SER A 233 -2.35 -14.13 -15.14
C SER A 233 -1.88 -13.16 -14.04
N TRP A 234 -2.24 -13.41 -12.78
CA TRP A 234 -1.85 -12.58 -11.62
C TRP A 234 -0.36 -12.20 -11.60
N TYR A 235 0.51 -13.12 -12.01
CA TYR A 235 1.95 -12.94 -12.01
C TYR A 235 2.44 -11.84 -12.97
N LYS A 236 1.63 -11.42 -13.95
CA LYS A 236 1.95 -10.29 -14.85
C LYS A 236 1.96 -8.94 -14.13
N SER A 237 1.41 -8.85 -12.92
CA SER A 237 1.57 -7.67 -12.05
C SER A 237 3.00 -7.54 -11.47
N ILE A 238 3.79 -8.62 -11.49
CA ILE A 238 5.20 -8.54 -11.10
C ILE A 238 5.97 -7.78 -12.19
N PHE A 239 6.53 -6.63 -11.83
CA PHE A 239 7.33 -5.79 -12.74
C PHE A 239 8.84 -5.92 -12.48
N LYS A 240 9.26 -6.48 -11.34
CA LYS A 240 10.67 -6.58 -10.95
C LYS A 240 10.92 -7.75 -10.00
N PHE A 241 12.05 -8.43 -10.20
CA PHE A 241 12.74 -9.19 -9.16
C PHE A 241 14.00 -8.46 -8.78
N SER A 242 14.29 -8.30 -7.48
CA SER A 242 15.48 -7.60 -7.02
C SER A 242 16.10 -8.23 -5.78
N THR A 243 17.42 -8.15 -5.67
CA THR A 243 18.09 -8.58 -4.44
C THR A 243 17.75 -7.63 -3.31
N ILE A 244 17.53 -8.14 -2.10
CA ILE A 244 17.42 -7.27 -0.92
C ILE A 244 18.83 -6.89 -0.40
N PRO A 245 19.07 -5.63 -0.01
CA PRO A 245 20.41 -5.20 0.44
C PRO A 245 20.95 -6.01 1.61
N THR A 246 20.07 -6.45 2.52
CA THR A 246 20.40 -7.17 3.75
C THR A 246 20.68 -8.66 3.54
N CYS A 247 20.25 -9.24 2.42
CA CYS A 247 20.47 -10.65 2.12
C CYS A 247 20.53 -10.88 0.60
N LYS A 248 21.74 -11.04 0.08
CA LYS A 248 22.00 -11.27 -1.36
C LYS A 248 21.56 -12.64 -1.89
N LYS A 249 21.04 -13.51 -1.01
CA LYS A 249 20.47 -14.82 -1.35
C LYS A 249 18.96 -14.78 -1.61
N VAL A 250 18.33 -13.61 -1.48
CA VAL A 250 16.89 -13.45 -1.64
C VAL A 250 16.58 -12.54 -2.82
N LEU A 251 15.71 -13.02 -3.71
CA LEU A 251 14.99 -12.17 -4.65
C LEU A 251 13.65 -11.76 -4.04
N LEU A 252 13.36 -10.47 -4.11
CA LEU A 252 12.07 -9.88 -3.76
C LEU A 252 11.36 -9.47 -5.05
N ALA A 253 10.11 -9.93 -5.18
CA ALA A 253 9.13 -9.40 -6.11
C ALA A 253 8.00 -8.71 -5.35
N TRP A 254 7.49 -7.64 -5.95
CA TRP A 254 6.31 -6.94 -5.49
C TRP A 254 5.15 -7.22 -6.42
N ILE A 255 3.95 -7.22 -5.84
CA ILE A 255 2.69 -7.44 -6.55
C ILE A 255 1.61 -6.56 -5.92
N HIS A 256 0.60 -6.13 -6.67
CA HIS A 256 -0.43 -5.22 -6.16
C HIS A 256 -1.86 -5.59 -6.61
N GLY A 257 -2.84 -4.92 -6.01
CA GLY A 257 -4.26 -5.00 -6.34
C GLY A 257 -4.83 -6.42 -6.30
N LYS A 258 -5.70 -6.73 -7.27
CA LYS A 258 -6.35 -8.05 -7.39
C LYS A 258 -5.35 -9.20 -7.53
N ALA A 259 -4.23 -8.95 -8.20
CA ALA A 259 -3.20 -9.95 -8.40
C ALA A 259 -2.53 -10.36 -7.09
N SER A 260 -2.28 -9.40 -6.19
CA SER A 260 -1.80 -9.66 -4.83
C SER A 260 -2.81 -10.52 -4.06
N LYS A 261 -4.10 -10.13 -4.05
CA LYS A 261 -5.17 -10.90 -3.39
C LYS A 261 -5.26 -12.34 -3.90
N HIS A 262 -5.12 -12.55 -5.21
CA HIS A 262 -5.09 -13.89 -5.79
C HIS A 262 -3.87 -14.68 -5.35
N MET A 263 -2.67 -14.09 -5.41
CA MET A 263 -1.43 -14.72 -4.93
C MET A 263 -1.55 -15.14 -3.46
N GLU A 264 -2.22 -14.36 -2.60
CA GLU A 264 -2.45 -14.72 -1.20
C GLU A 264 -3.33 -15.98 -1.02
N THR A 265 -4.03 -16.45 -2.07
CA THR A 265 -4.80 -17.71 -2.04
C THR A 265 -4.01 -18.94 -2.43
N LEU A 266 -2.84 -18.77 -3.03
CA LEU A 266 -2.03 -19.86 -3.58
C LEU A 266 -1.11 -20.48 -2.52
N SER A 267 -0.73 -21.73 -2.73
CA SER A 267 0.32 -22.37 -1.92
C SER A 267 1.69 -21.77 -2.23
N MET A 268 2.63 -21.85 -1.27
CA MET A 268 4.00 -21.39 -1.49
C MET A 268 4.69 -22.12 -2.65
N ASN A 269 4.34 -23.38 -2.90
CA ASN A 269 4.88 -24.17 -4.01
C ASN A 269 4.39 -23.66 -5.37
N GLU A 270 3.10 -23.30 -5.48
CA GLU A 270 2.56 -22.71 -6.71
C GLU A 270 3.23 -21.36 -7.00
N VAL A 271 3.36 -20.49 -5.99
CA VAL A 271 4.06 -19.20 -6.13
C VAL A 271 5.52 -19.40 -6.53
N ALA A 272 6.23 -20.33 -5.88
CA ALA A 272 7.63 -20.66 -6.17
C ALA A 272 7.81 -21.12 -7.63
N ARG A 273 6.95 -22.04 -8.08
CA ARG A 273 6.98 -22.58 -9.43
C ARG A 273 6.68 -21.50 -10.46
N THR A 274 5.61 -20.72 -10.28
CA THR A 274 5.26 -19.62 -11.19
C THR A 274 6.39 -18.60 -11.27
N CYS A 275 6.95 -18.16 -10.15
CA CYS A 275 8.09 -17.23 -10.17
C CYS A 275 9.30 -17.84 -10.91
N THR A 276 9.60 -19.12 -10.68
CA THR A 276 10.70 -19.82 -11.35
C THR A 276 10.48 -19.89 -12.87
N GLU A 277 9.25 -20.14 -13.33
CA GLU A 277 8.90 -20.14 -14.74
C GLU A 277 9.10 -18.74 -15.38
N ILE A 278 8.75 -17.67 -14.66
CA ILE A 278 9.03 -16.29 -15.10
C ILE A 278 10.53 -16.04 -15.21
N LEU A 279 11.30 -16.37 -14.18
CA LEU A 279 12.75 -16.18 -14.16
C LEU A 279 13.40 -16.95 -15.33
N ARG A 280 13.03 -18.22 -15.54
CA ARG A 280 13.49 -19.05 -16.66
C ARG A 280 13.17 -18.42 -18.02
N LYS A 281 11.96 -17.88 -18.17
CA LYS A 281 11.46 -17.26 -19.41
C LYS A 281 12.24 -15.99 -19.75
N PHE A 282 12.32 -15.04 -18.81
CA PHE A 282 12.99 -13.76 -19.04
C PHE A 282 14.51 -13.90 -19.18
N TRP A 283 15.17 -14.76 -18.39
CA TRP A 283 16.62 -15.00 -18.53
C TRP A 283 17.01 -15.95 -19.67
N LYS A 284 16.05 -16.58 -20.36
CA LYS A 284 16.30 -17.68 -21.32
C LYS A 284 17.16 -18.80 -20.74
N ASN A 285 16.98 -19.10 -19.47
CA ASN A 285 17.77 -20.11 -18.78
C ASN A 285 16.85 -21.13 -18.11
N LYS A 286 16.72 -22.31 -18.71
CA LYS A 286 15.88 -23.40 -18.18
C LYS A 286 16.45 -24.04 -16.91
N GLU A 287 17.74 -23.87 -16.66
CA GLU A 287 18.46 -24.48 -15.53
C GLU A 287 18.28 -23.69 -14.22
N ILE A 288 17.60 -22.53 -14.25
CA ILE A 288 17.29 -21.79 -13.02
C ILE A 288 16.50 -22.72 -12.07
N PRO A 289 16.99 -23.01 -10.86
CA PRO A 289 16.32 -23.89 -9.93
C PRO A 289 15.08 -23.21 -9.32
N GLU A 290 14.21 -24.00 -8.71
CA GLU A 290 13.22 -23.45 -7.78
C GLU A 290 13.90 -22.93 -6.51
N PRO A 291 13.35 -21.91 -5.84
CA PRO A 291 13.89 -21.42 -4.58
C PRO A 291 13.86 -22.49 -3.49
N THR A 292 14.85 -22.47 -2.61
CA THR A 292 14.91 -23.35 -1.43
C THR A 292 13.81 -23.02 -0.42
N LEU A 293 13.43 -21.74 -0.31
CA LEU A 293 12.34 -21.29 0.53
C LEU A 293 11.60 -20.13 -0.15
N THR A 294 10.27 -20.18 -0.09
CA THR A 294 9.38 -19.11 -0.55
C THR A 294 8.55 -18.61 0.61
N GLN A 295 8.45 -17.30 0.75
CA GLN A 295 7.56 -16.65 1.71
C GLN A 295 6.83 -15.50 1.04
N THR A 296 5.53 -15.36 1.32
CA THR A 296 4.74 -14.22 0.88
C THR A 296 4.17 -13.45 2.07
N SER A 297 3.81 -12.19 1.85
CA SER A 297 2.89 -11.50 2.75
C SER A 297 1.45 -11.95 2.54
N SER A 298 0.57 -11.64 3.50
CA SER A 298 -0.87 -11.98 3.48
C SER A 298 -1.74 -10.86 4.05
N TRP A 299 -1.43 -9.61 3.70
CA TRP A 299 -2.04 -8.41 4.28
C TRP A 299 -3.56 -8.32 4.02
N SER A 300 -4.00 -8.82 2.87
CA SER A 300 -5.40 -8.69 2.44
C SER A 300 -6.30 -9.75 3.08
N ARG A 301 -5.73 -10.90 3.43
CA ARG A 301 -6.42 -12.00 4.12
C ARG A 301 -6.46 -11.84 5.63
N ASP A 302 -5.58 -11.03 6.20
CA ASP A 302 -5.55 -10.79 7.63
C ASP A 302 -6.74 -9.91 8.05
N PRO A 303 -7.65 -10.40 8.92
CA PRO A 303 -8.86 -9.67 9.32
C PRO A 303 -8.56 -8.39 10.12
N SER A 304 -7.36 -8.24 10.66
CA SER A 304 -6.94 -7.03 11.37
C SER A 304 -6.53 -5.89 10.43
N PHE A 305 -6.21 -6.19 9.16
CA PHE A 305 -5.74 -5.19 8.19
C PHE A 305 -6.65 -5.08 6.97
N LEU A 306 -7.02 -6.21 6.36
CA LEU A 306 -7.89 -6.29 5.17
C LEU A 306 -7.37 -5.46 3.97
N GLY A 307 -6.04 -5.41 3.84
CA GLY A 307 -5.32 -4.66 2.80
C GLY A 307 -3.99 -4.14 3.32
N ALA A 308 -3.35 -3.28 2.54
CA ALA A 308 -2.05 -2.70 2.83
C ALA A 308 -2.16 -1.26 3.38
N TYR A 309 -2.52 -0.30 2.54
CA TYR A 309 -2.58 1.12 2.88
C TYR A 309 -3.55 1.91 1.99
N SER A 310 -3.87 3.13 2.40
CA SER A 310 -4.84 3.99 1.74
C SER A 310 -4.36 4.62 0.42
N TYR A 311 -5.30 5.03 -0.43
CA TYR A 311 -5.02 5.88 -1.59
C TYR A 311 -6.26 6.67 -1.98
N PHE A 312 -6.10 7.73 -2.77
CA PHE A 312 -7.23 8.44 -3.36
C PHE A 312 -7.76 7.66 -4.57
N ALA A 313 -8.89 6.98 -4.39
CA ALA A 313 -9.63 6.37 -5.48
C ALA A 313 -10.32 7.42 -6.35
N VAL A 314 -10.77 7.06 -7.56
CA VAL A 314 -11.43 7.98 -8.52
C VAL A 314 -12.54 8.83 -7.86
N ASP A 315 -13.35 8.21 -7.00
CA ASP A 315 -14.48 8.86 -6.30
C ASP A 315 -14.08 9.60 -5.01
N SER A 316 -12.79 9.54 -4.62
CA SER A 316 -12.30 10.22 -3.44
C SER A 316 -12.28 11.75 -3.61
N HIS A 317 -12.25 12.43 -2.46
CA HIS A 317 -12.02 13.86 -2.37
C HIS A 317 -10.89 14.11 -1.38
N LYS A 318 -10.14 15.21 -1.53
CA LYS A 318 -9.08 15.57 -0.58
C LYS A 318 -9.61 15.72 0.87
N SER A 319 -10.89 16.06 1.05
CA SER A 319 -11.52 16.13 2.38
C SER A 319 -11.73 14.77 3.04
N CYS A 320 -11.66 13.66 2.30
CA CYS A 320 -11.94 12.34 2.88
C CYS A 320 -11.01 12.02 4.05
N ILE A 321 -9.72 12.36 3.97
CA ILE A 321 -8.77 12.14 5.07
C ILE A 321 -9.19 12.93 6.32
N SER A 322 -9.55 14.21 6.17
CA SER A 322 -10.01 15.03 7.31
C SER A 322 -11.32 14.51 7.89
N ASP A 323 -12.22 14.01 7.05
CA ASP A 323 -13.52 13.47 7.46
C ASP A 323 -13.37 12.12 8.20
N ILE A 324 -12.39 11.29 7.81
CA ILE A 324 -12.02 10.08 8.55
C ILE A 324 -11.36 10.46 9.89
N ALA A 325 -10.47 11.46 9.91
CA ALA A 325 -9.77 11.91 11.11
C ALA A 325 -10.67 12.64 12.14
N GLU A 326 -11.82 13.16 11.72
CA GLU A 326 -12.73 13.94 12.57
C GLU A 326 -13.20 13.14 13.81
N PRO A 327 -12.99 13.61 15.04
CA PRO A 327 -13.48 12.91 16.23
C PRO A 327 -15.02 12.88 16.29
N LEU A 328 -15.56 11.93 17.05
CA LEU A 328 -16.97 11.92 17.44
C LEU A 328 -17.12 12.64 18.77
N PHE A 329 -18.12 13.51 18.89
CA PHE A 329 -18.30 14.37 20.07
C PHE A 329 -19.59 14.05 20.84
N VAL A 330 -19.53 14.21 22.16
CA VAL A 330 -20.70 14.26 23.07
C VAL A 330 -20.49 15.45 23.99
N ALA A 331 -21.46 16.38 24.03
CA ALA A 331 -21.35 17.63 24.81
C ALA A 331 -20.01 18.37 24.59
N ASP A 332 -19.62 18.55 23.32
CA ASP A 332 -18.38 19.19 22.87
C ASP A 332 -17.06 18.53 23.33
N LYS A 333 -17.14 17.39 24.03
CA LYS A 333 -15.98 16.54 24.36
C LYS A 333 -15.78 15.50 23.25
N PRO A 334 -14.57 15.35 22.67
CA PRO A 334 -14.29 14.28 21.72
C PRO A 334 -14.24 12.94 22.46
N ILE A 335 -15.15 12.04 22.14
CA ILE A 335 -15.33 10.75 22.82
C ILE A 335 -14.64 9.62 22.06
N VAL A 336 -14.68 9.65 20.72
CA VAL A 336 -13.96 8.71 19.85
C VAL A 336 -13.08 9.50 18.89
N CYS A 337 -11.77 9.32 19.00
CA CYS A 337 -10.76 9.94 18.14
C CYS A 337 -10.26 8.91 17.11
N PHE A 338 -9.77 9.37 15.96
CA PHE A 338 -9.26 8.50 14.90
C PHE A 338 -7.81 8.86 14.56
N ALA A 339 -6.95 7.85 14.65
CA ALA A 339 -5.54 7.92 14.27
C ALA A 339 -5.19 6.74 13.34
N GLY A 340 -3.96 6.70 12.86
CA GLY A 340 -3.51 5.78 11.81
C GLY A 340 -3.19 6.51 10.51
N GLU A 341 -2.60 5.79 9.55
CA GLU A 341 -2.08 6.37 8.29
C GLU A 341 -3.17 7.10 7.50
N ALA A 342 -4.37 6.52 7.40
CA ALA A 342 -5.48 7.05 6.59
C ALA A 342 -6.13 8.31 7.19
N THR A 343 -5.56 8.85 8.26
CA THR A 343 -6.03 10.06 8.95
C THR A 343 -5.01 11.22 8.85
N HIS A 344 -3.88 11.02 8.17
CA HIS A 344 -2.83 12.04 8.06
C HIS A 344 -2.85 12.68 6.67
N SER A 345 -3.23 13.96 6.56
CA SER A 345 -3.46 14.63 5.28
C SER A 345 -2.23 14.68 4.36
N LYS A 346 -1.03 14.84 4.92
CA LYS A 346 0.22 14.90 4.15
C LYS A 346 0.90 13.54 3.95
N TRP A 347 0.77 12.62 4.92
CA TRP A 347 1.64 11.44 5.04
C TRP A 347 0.83 10.15 5.18
N PHE A 348 -0.34 10.12 4.54
CA PHE A 348 -1.13 8.90 4.45
C PHE A 348 -0.30 7.82 3.76
N SER A 349 -0.57 6.55 4.08
CA SER A 349 0.15 5.37 3.62
C SER A 349 1.55 5.15 4.19
N TYR A 350 2.06 6.08 5.00
CA TYR A 350 3.38 5.96 5.64
C TYR A 350 3.31 5.72 7.15
N THR A 351 4.30 4.99 7.67
CA THR A 351 4.45 4.71 9.10
C THR A 351 4.65 5.99 9.93
N HIS A 352 5.40 6.97 9.42
CA HIS A 352 5.59 8.24 10.13
C HIS A 352 4.28 9.06 10.18
N GLY A 353 3.44 8.99 9.14
CA GLY A 353 2.09 9.57 9.17
C GLY A 353 1.19 8.91 10.22
N ALA A 354 1.24 7.58 10.36
CA ALA A 354 0.55 6.85 11.41
C ALA A 354 1.02 7.24 12.82
N ARG A 355 2.33 7.40 13.02
CA ARG A 355 2.90 7.86 14.30
C ARG A 355 2.45 9.29 14.62
N SER A 356 2.55 10.19 13.64
CA SER A 356 2.17 11.60 13.80
C SER A 356 0.68 11.76 14.10
N SER A 357 -0.19 10.96 13.49
CA SER A 357 -1.62 10.98 13.81
C SER A 357 -1.93 10.42 15.21
N GLY A 358 -1.17 9.41 15.67
CA GLY A 358 -1.26 8.95 17.06
C GLY A 358 -0.90 10.05 18.07
N ILE A 359 0.20 10.76 17.84
CA ILE A 359 0.60 11.91 18.68
C ILE A 359 -0.45 13.03 18.64
N ARG A 360 -1.01 13.32 17.46
CA ARG A 360 -2.07 14.32 17.28
C ARG A 360 -3.27 14.03 18.17
N GLU A 361 -3.78 12.79 18.16
CA GLU A 361 -4.96 12.43 18.95
C GLU A 361 -4.65 12.30 20.45
N ALA A 362 -3.46 11.84 20.83
CA ALA A 362 -3.02 11.88 22.23
C ALA A 362 -3.00 13.31 22.79
N ASN A 363 -2.40 14.25 22.04
CA ASN A 363 -2.37 15.67 22.43
C ASN A 363 -3.76 16.29 22.46
N ARG A 364 -4.67 15.90 21.56
CA ARG A 364 -6.07 16.35 21.59
C ARG A 364 -6.72 16.04 22.93
N ILE A 365 -6.52 14.83 23.45
CA ILE A 365 -7.09 14.41 24.73
C ILE A 365 -6.40 15.13 25.90
N LEU A 366 -5.07 15.17 25.92
CA LEU A 366 -4.31 15.81 27.02
C LEU A 366 -4.61 17.31 27.17
N ASN A 367 -4.84 18.01 26.06
CA ASN A 367 -5.14 19.44 26.06
C ASN A 367 -6.55 19.77 26.58
N LEU A 368 -7.47 18.80 26.64
CA LEU A 368 -8.79 18.97 27.28
C LEU A 368 -8.68 18.94 28.80
N SER A 369 -7.72 18.16 29.33
CA SER A 369 -7.49 17.98 30.77
C SER A 369 -6.65 19.09 31.39
N SER A 370 -6.08 19.98 30.57
CA SER A 370 -5.32 21.13 31.03
C SER A 370 -6.30 22.29 31.31
N PRO A 371 -6.40 22.81 32.55
CA PRO A 371 -7.18 24.02 32.79
C PRO A 371 -6.61 25.12 31.90
N SER A 372 -7.49 25.84 31.19
CA SER A 372 -7.13 27.10 30.54
C SER A 372 -6.45 27.99 31.56
N LYS A 373 -5.14 28.22 31.39
CA LYS A 373 -4.34 29.15 32.21
C LYS A 373 -4.80 30.58 32.01
#